data_AF-A0AAF0JU68-F1
#
_entry.id   AF-A0AAF0JU68-F1
#
_cell.length_a   1.000
_cell.length_b   1.000
_cell.length_c   1.000
_cell.angle_alpha   90.00
_cell.angle_beta   90.00
_cell.angle_gamma   90.00
#
_symmetry.space_group_name_H-M   'P 1'
#
loop_
_entity.id
_entity.type
_entity.pdbx_description
1 polymer ?
#
loop_
_entity_poly.entity_id
_entity_poly.type
_entity_poly.pdbx_seq_one_letter_code
_entity_poly.pdbx_strand_id
1 'polypeptide(L)'
;MKSFTNNEAVSPVVGVMLMLVVTIIIAAVVSAFAGGISGTADKAPQVQIKGTYSISDGMTIEHIGGSAIGTIDTIVMVRPTKTFGDAEHMIWTINKSTIVNSPTADAGSKNAWMREDGYSGEKNFAAGSTAYINPPYHLDKFLQPGASKYGTYSFNCTANIGKTFWLELADSSGKVFAQSEVTITS
;
A
#
# COMPACT_ATOMS: atom_id res chain seq x y z
N MET A 1 -22.20 -56.98 52.28
CA MET A 1 -21.85 -56.19 51.07
C MET A 1 -21.91 -54.72 51.47
N LYS A 2 -20.79 -54.01 51.52
CA LYS A 2 -20.71 -52.61 51.98
C LYS A 2 -20.65 -51.73 50.72
N SER A 3 -21.72 -51.01 50.43
CA SER A 3 -21.80 -50.10 49.29
C SER A 3 -21.24 -48.74 49.70
N PHE A 4 -20.13 -48.32 49.09
CA PHE A 4 -19.58 -46.98 49.24
C PHE A 4 -20.20 -46.07 48.19
N THR A 5 -21.37 -45.50 48.48
CA THR A 5 -21.87 -44.35 47.73
C THR A 5 -21.32 -43.08 48.37
N ASN A 6 -20.12 -42.68 47.94
CA ASN A 6 -19.56 -41.36 48.25
C ASN A 6 -20.37 -40.31 47.48
N ASN A 7 -21.50 -39.90 48.04
CA ASN A 7 -22.19 -38.69 47.60
C ASN A 7 -21.52 -37.52 48.33
N GLU A 8 -20.41 -37.03 47.78
CA GLU A 8 -19.73 -35.84 48.27
C GLU A 8 -20.66 -34.64 48.12
N ALA A 9 -21.47 -34.40 49.16
CA ALA A 9 -22.31 -33.21 49.27
C ALA A 9 -21.38 -32.00 49.33
N VAL A 10 -21.26 -31.30 48.20
CA VAL A 10 -20.50 -30.06 48.12
C VAL A 10 -21.17 -29.06 49.06
N SER A 11 -20.39 -28.47 49.98
CA SER A 11 -20.91 -27.46 50.90
C SER A 11 -21.54 -26.31 50.10
N PRO A 12 -22.73 -25.80 50.47
CA PRO A 12 -23.38 -24.69 49.79
C PRO A 12 -22.46 -23.49 49.56
N VAL A 13 -21.52 -23.26 50.48
CA VAL A 13 -20.54 -22.18 50.40
C VAL A 13 -19.48 -22.47 49.33
N VAL A 14 -18.98 -23.71 49.26
CA VAL A 14 -17.95 -24.10 48.29
C VAL A 14 -18.50 -24.09 46.87
N GLY A 15 -19.75 -24.52 46.66
CA GLY A 15 -20.41 -24.46 45.36
C GLY A 15 -20.53 -23.04 44.81
N VAL A 16 -20.90 -22.07 45.68
CA VAL A 16 -21.00 -20.66 45.28
C VAL A 16 -19.64 -20.06 44.97
N MET A 17 -18.62 -20.34 45.79
CA MET A 17 -17.26 -19.83 45.54
C MET A 17 -16.68 -20.36 44.23
N LEU A 18 -16.93 -21.64 43.91
CA LEU A 18 -16.51 -22.25 42.64
C LEU A 18 -17.21 -21.63 41.43
N MET A 19 -18.52 -21.38 41.53
CA MET A 19 -19.29 -20.72 40.48
C MET A 19 -18.79 -19.29 40.20
N LEU A 20 -18.48 -18.53 41.26
CA LEU A 20 -17.95 -17.17 41.13
C LEU A 20 -16.57 -17.17 40.46
N VAL A 21 -15.67 -18.06 40.84
CA VAL A 21 -14.33 -18.11 40.22
C VAL A 21 -14.41 -18.45 38.74
N VAL A 22 -15.21 -19.45 38.36
CA VAL A 22 -15.36 -19.85 36.95
C VAL A 22 -15.97 -18.72 36.12
N THR A 23 -17.01 -18.06 36.63
CA THR A 23 -17.65 -16.94 35.92
C THR A 23 -16.71 -15.74 35.77
N ILE A 24 -15.90 -15.43 36.78
CA ILE A 24 -14.88 -14.36 36.70
C ILE A 24 -13.81 -14.69 35.66
N ILE A 25 -13.31 -15.93 35.64
CA ILE A 25 -12.31 -16.36 34.65
C ILE A 25 -12.88 -16.25 33.23
N ILE A 26 -14.09 -16.78 33.00
CA ILE A 26 -14.74 -16.72 31.68
C ILE A 26 -14.98 -15.26 31.27
N ALA A 27 -15.48 -14.41 32.17
CA ALA A 27 -15.68 -13.00 31.90
C ALA A 27 -14.37 -12.27 31.55
N ALA A 28 -13.27 -12.56 32.27
CA ALA A 28 -11.96 -12.00 31.99
C ALA A 28 -11.42 -12.44 30.62
N VAL A 29 -11.57 -13.72 30.28
CA VAL A 29 -11.15 -14.27 28.99
C VAL A 29 -11.98 -13.67 27.85
N VAL A 30 -13.31 -13.64 27.98
CA VAL A 30 -14.20 -13.03 26.97
C VAL A 30 -13.92 -11.53 26.83
N SER A 31 -13.65 -10.82 27.93
CA SER A 31 -13.24 -9.41 27.91
C SER A 31 -11.90 -9.21 27.21
N ALA A 32 -10.92 -10.07 27.46
CA ALA A 32 -9.62 -10.03 26.77
C ALA A 32 -9.77 -10.32 25.27
N PHE A 33 -10.62 -11.27 24.87
CA PHE A 33 -10.91 -11.53 23.46
C PHE A 33 -11.68 -10.39 22.79
N ALA A 34 -12.70 -9.83 23.46
CA ALA A 34 -13.46 -8.69 22.96
C ALA A 34 -12.59 -7.42 22.85
N GLY A 35 -11.69 -7.20 23.81
CA GLY A 35 -10.70 -6.12 23.79
C GLY A 35 -9.60 -6.32 22.74
N GLY A 36 -9.17 -7.57 22.53
CA GLY A 36 -8.15 -7.93 21.54
C GLY A 36 -8.64 -7.92 20.08
N ILE A 37 -9.96 -7.98 19.85
CA ILE A 37 -10.59 -7.85 18.53
C ILE A 37 -10.80 -6.38 18.12
N SER A 38 -10.52 -5.42 19.01
CA SER A 38 -10.59 -3.98 18.68
C SER A 38 -9.51 -3.49 17.71
N GLY A 39 -8.71 -4.39 17.13
CA GLY A 39 -7.93 -4.08 15.94
C GLY A 39 -8.89 -3.74 14.80
N THR A 40 -9.23 -2.45 14.66
CA THR A 40 -9.59 -1.85 13.39
C THR A 40 -8.45 -2.15 12.43
N ALA A 41 -8.48 -3.33 11.82
CA ALA A 41 -7.81 -3.58 10.58
C ALA A 41 -8.52 -2.65 9.59
N ASP A 42 -8.05 -1.41 9.51
CA ASP A 42 -8.44 -0.47 8.48
C ASP A 42 -8.32 -1.25 7.17
N LYS A 43 -9.49 -1.60 6.61
CA LYS A 43 -9.55 -2.47 5.46
C LYS A 43 -8.82 -1.70 4.36
N ALA A 44 -7.67 -2.22 3.93
CA ALA A 44 -6.87 -1.58 2.90
C ALA A 44 -7.78 -1.27 1.70
N PRO A 45 -7.69 -0.04 1.14
CA PRO A 45 -8.59 0.38 0.08
C PRO A 45 -8.46 -0.57 -1.10
N GLN A 46 -9.59 -1.10 -1.57
CA GLN A 46 -9.62 -1.96 -2.75
C GLN A 46 -9.57 -1.05 -3.98
N VAL A 47 -8.39 -0.90 -4.57
CA VAL A 47 -8.10 0.01 -5.69
C VAL A 47 -7.53 -0.79 -6.83
N GLN A 48 -7.98 -0.47 -8.05
CA GLN A 48 -7.42 -1.01 -9.28
C GLN A 48 -6.81 0.14 -10.06
N ILE A 49 -5.56 -0.04 -10.47
CA ILE A 49 -4.81 0.94 -11.26
C ILE A 49 -4.28 0.31 -12.53
N LYS A 50 -4.00 1.17 -13.50
CA LYS A 50 -3.29 0.80 -14.72
C LYS A 50 -2.19 1.82 -14.97
N GLY A 51 -0.95 1.35 -15.06
CA GLY A 51 0.20 2.17 -15.40
C GLY A 51 0.55 2.09 -16.88
N THR A 52 0.97 3.20 -17.48
CA THR A 52 1.65 3.21 -18.79
C THR A 52 2.94 4.00 -18.68
N TYR A 53 3.95 3.60 -19.46
CA TYR A 53 5.25 4.28 -19.48
C TYR A 53 5.83 4.29 -20.89
N SER A 54 6.16 5.49 -21.36
CA SER A 54 6.93 5.73 -22.57
C SER A 54 8.19 6.51 -22.22
N ILE A 55 9.30 6.16 -22.87
CA ILE A 55 10.59 6.85 -22.74
C ILE A 55 10.49 8.29 -23.29
N SER A 56 9.61 8.54 -24.26
CA SER A 56 9.41 9.87 -24.86
C SER A 56 8.26 10.64 -24.22
N ASP A 57 7.12 9.99 -23.98
CA ASP A 57 5.87 10.67 -23.59
C ASP A 57 5.66 10.75 -22.07
N GLY A 58 6.40 9.96 -21.29
CA GLY A 58 6.31 9.93 -19.83
C GLY A 58 5.45 8.80 -19.28
N MET A 59 4.97 8.98 -18.04
CA MET A 59 4.25 7.93 -17.32
C MET A 59 2.84 8.37 -16.94
N THR A 60 1.88 7.46 -17.03
CA THR A 60 0.52 7.69 -16.51
C THR A 60 0.12 6.61 -15.52
N ILE A 61 -0.74 7.00 -14.59
CA ILE A 61 -1.37 6.15 -13.59
C ILE A 61 -2.87 6.40 -13.68
N GLU A 62 -3.61 5.44 -14.21
CA GLU A 62 -5.06 5.52 -14.33
C GLU A 62 -5.73 4.75 -13.19
N HIS A 63 -6.69 5.37 -12.51
CA HIS A 63 -7.52 4.71 -11.52
C HIS A 63 -8.71 4.04 -12.21
N ILE A 64 -8.64 2.75 -12.48
CA ILE A 64 -9.64 2.03 -13.27
C ILE A 64 -10.84 1.55 -12.46
N GLY A 65 -10.76 1.50 -11.12
CA GLY A 65 -11.90 1.18 -10.28
C GLY A 65 -11.58 1.01 -8.80
N GLY A 66 -12.60 0.90 -7.96
CA GLY A 66 -12.46 0.75 -6.52
C GLY A 66 -12.68 2.05 -5.73
N SER A 67 -12.26 2.06 -4.47
CA SER A 67 -12.40 3.22 -3.57
C SER A 67 -11.42 4.32 -3.93
N ALA A 68 -11.82 5.58 -3.79
CA ALA A 68 -10.89 6.70 -3.93
C ALA A 68 -9.81 6.68 -2.84
N ILE A 69 -8.60 7.16 -3.18
CA ILE A 69 -7.46 7.22 -2.26
C ILE A 69 -7.00 8.66 -2.03
N GLY A 70 -6.55 8.90 -0.80
CA GLY A 70 -5.86 10.13 -0.43
C GLY A 70 -4.43 10.12 -0.96
N THR A 71 -4.06 11.15 -1.72
CA THR A 71 -2.70 11.26 -2.32
C THR A 71 -1.61 11.49 -1.28
N ILE A 72 -1.95 12.06 -0.11
CA ILE A 72 -1.00 12.32 0.99
C ILE A 72 -0.55 11.01 1.65
N ASP A 73 -1.49 10.12 1.94
CA ASP A 73 -1.20 8.86 2.66
C ASP A 73 -0.78 7.72 1.73
N THR A 74 -0.74 8.00 0.43
CA THR A 74 -0.31 7.06 -0.60
C THR A 74 1.17 7.27 -0.93
N ILE A 75 1.92 6.18 -0.95
CA ILE A 75 3.29 6.09 -1.46
C ILE A 75 3.23 5.43 -2.82
N VAL A 76 3.86 6.05 -3.83
CA VAL A 76 3.98 5.48 -5.18
C VAL A 76 5.39 4.96 -5.36
N MET A 77 5.52 3.70 -5.76
CA MET A 77 6.81 3.04 -5.95
C MET A 77 6.88 2.38 -7.31
N VAL A 78 8.11 2.24 -7.80
CA VAL A 78 8.41 1.44 -8.98
C VAL A 78 9.50 0.42 -8.68
N ARG A 79 9.35 -0.78 -9.25
CA ARG A 79 10.24 -1.93 -9.04
C ARG A 79 10.44 -2.71 -10.33
N PRO A 80 11.67 -3.02 -10.76
CA PRO A 80 11.90 -3.88 -11.93
C PRO A 80 11.28 -5.27 -11.73
N THR A 81 10.78 -5.88 -12.80
CA THR A 81 10.40 -7.31 -12.77
C THR A 81 11.58 -8.21 -13.14
N LYS A 82 11.35 -9.53 -13.15
CA LYS A 82 12.24 -10.56 -13.71
C LYS A 82 12.84 -10.26 -15.08
N THR A 83 12.19 -9.40 -15.88
CA THR A 83 12.70 -8.99 -17.19
C THR A 83 14.01 -8.19 -17.10
N PHE A 84 14.34 -7.68 -15.91
CA PHE A 84 15.62 -7.03 -15.60
C PHE A 84 16.64 -7.96 -14.94
N GLY A 85 16.40 -9.28 -14.91
CA GLY A 85 17.30 -10.24 -14.25
C GLY A 85 17.28 -10.05 -12.73
N ASP A 86 18.46 -9.92 -12.12
CA ASP A 86 18.61 -9.90 -10.65
C ASP A 86 18.20 -8.57 -9.99
N ALA A 87 17.60 -7.64 -10.73
CA ALA A 87 17.26 -6.29 -10.26
C ALA A 87 15.91 -6.20 -9.52
N GLU A 88 15.18 -7.30 -9.31
CA GLU A 88 13.86 -7.31 -8.63
C GLU A 88 13.89 -6.75 -7.19
N HIS A 89 15.07 -6.75 -6.56
CA HIS A 89 15.27 -6.20 -5.23
C HIS A 89 15.33 -4.67 -5.20
N MET A 90 15.45 -4.00 -6.35
CA MET A 90 15.55 -2.54 -6.43
C MET A 90 14.17 -1.90 -6.36
N ILE A 91 14.00 -0.92 -5.48
CA ILE A 91 12.74 -0.19 -5.31
C ILE A 91 13.04 1.30 -5.28
N TRP A 92 12.25 2.08 -6.03
CA TRP A 92 12.30 3.53 -5.99
C TRP A 92 10.95 4.10 -5.59
N THR A 93 10.97 5.00 -4.62
CA THR A 93 9.80 5.81 -4.27
C THR A 93 9.75 7.06 -5.12
N ILE A 94 8.62 7.31 -5.77
CA ILE A 94 8.41 8.47 -6.62
C ILE A 94 8.12 9.69 -5.75
N ASN A 95 8.75 10.81 -6.07
CA ASN A 95 8.44 12.08 -5.41
C ASN A 95 7.01 12.53 -5.79
N LYS A 96 6.13 12.66 -4.81
CA LYS A 96 4.74 13.09 -5.03
C LYS A 96 4.60 14.46 -5.69
N SER A 97 5.63 15.31 -5.65
CA SER A 97 5.61 16.58 -6.37
C SER A 97 5.68 16.43 -7.88
N THR A 98 6.15 15.30 -8.40
CA THR A 98 6.22 15.06 -9.84
C THR A 98 4.97 14.39 -10.41
N ILE A 99 4.05 13.95 -9.54
CA ILE A 99 2.80 13.29 -9.92
C ILE A 99 1.70 14.35 -9.96
N VAL A 100 1.17 14.65 -11.15
CA VAL A 100 0.19 15.72 -11.37
C VAL A 100 -1.13 15.19 -11.95
N ASN A 101 -2.22 15.92 -11.78
CA ASN A 101 -3.55 15.53 -12.27
C ASN A 101 -3.84 15.95 -13.74
N SER A 102 -2.85 16.47 -14.47
CA SER A 102 -3.02 16.95 -15.84
C SER A 102 -1.74 16.76 -16.67
N PRO A 103 -1.86 16.42 -17.97
CA PRO A 103 -0.70 16.24 -18.85
C PRO A 103 0.07 17.54 -19.15
N THR A 104 -0.48 18.69 -18.78
CA THR A 104 0.13 20.02 -18.99
C THR A 104 0.48 20.72 -17.67
N ALA A 105 0.26 20.07 -16.53
CA ALA A 105 0.58 20.65 -15.24
C ALA A 105 2.08 20.53 -14.94
N ASP A 106 2.62 21.58 -14.34
CA ASP A 106 3.98 21.60 -13.81
C ASP A 106 4.07 20.78 -12.52
N ALA A 107 5.19 20.09 -12.33
CA ALA A 107 5.52 19.47 -11.06
C ALA A 107 5.59 20.52 -9.94
N GLY A 108 5.24 20.12 -8.72
CA GLY A 108 5.22 21.01 -7.56
C GLY A 108 4.09 22.03 -7.53
N SER A 109 3.31 22.17 -8.62
CA SER A 109 2.16 23.06 -8.69
C SER A 109 0.98 22.56 -7.84
N LYS A 110 -0.09 23.35 -7.74
CA LYS A 110 -1.34 22.96 -7.05
C LYS A 110 -1.98 21.67 -7.59
N ASN A 111 -1.60 21.26 -8.81
CA ASN A 111 -2.09 20.07 -9.48
C ASN A 111 -1.27 18.81 -9.14
N ALA A 112 -0.11 18.98 -8.49
CA ALA A 112 0.71 17.87 -8.01
C ALA A 112 0.06 17.23 -6.78
N TRP A 113 0.33 15.95 -6.52
CA TRP A 113 -0.14 15.27 -5.31
C TRP A 113 0.42 15.92 -4.04
N MET A 114 1.67 16.40 -4.12
CA MET A 114 2.29 17.22 -3.09
C MET A 114 2.93 18.45 -3.73
N ARG A 115 2.67 19.63 -3.20
CA ARG A 115 3.30 20.85 -3.70
C ARG A 115 4.72 20.98 -3.16
N GLU A 116 5.57 21.68 -3.90
CA GLU A 116 6.97 21.91 -3.48
C GLU A 116 7.09 22.76 -2.21
N ASP A 117 6.09 23.60 -1.94
CA ASP A 117 5.97 24.39 -0.70
C ASP A 117 5.54 23.56 0.52
N GLY A 118 5.40 22.24 0.37
CA GLY A 118 5.00 21.32 1.44
C GLY A 118 3.49 21.25 1.67
N TYR A 119 2.70 22.02 0.93
CA TYR A 119 1.24 21.95 1.01
C TYR A 119 0.69 20.80 0.16
N SER A 120 -0.55 20.39 0.46
CA SER A 120 -1.27 19.44 -0.38
C SER A 120 -1.73 20.11 -1.68
N GLY A 121 -1.55 19.42 -2.81
CA GLY A 121 -2.13 19.83 -4.09
C GLY A 121 -3.39 19.01 -4.38
N GLU A 122 -3.38 18.17 -5.41
CA GLU A 122 -4.44 17.20 -5.67
C GLU A 122 -4.53 16.22 -4.50
N LYS A 123 -5.70 16.13 -3.87
CA LYS A 123 -5.90 15.38 -2.61
C LYS A 123 -6.54 14.02 -2.83
N ASN A 124 -7.27 13.88 -3.93
CA ASN A 124 -8.13 12.74 -4.16
C ASN A 124 -7.80 12.12 -5.51
N PHE A 125 -7.43 10.85 -5.50
CA PHE A 125 -7.27 10.06 -6.70
C PHE A 125 -8.39 9.02 -6.74
N ALA A 126 -9.39 9.25 -7.59
CA ALA A 126 -10.62 8.47 -7.64
C ALA A 126 -10.78 7.77 -9.00
N ALA A 127 -11.65 6.75 -9.04
CA ALA A 127 -11.94 6.00 -10.26
C ALA A 127 -12.31 6.92 -11.44
N GLY A 128 -11.71 6.65 -12.60
CA GLY A 128 -11.79 7.46 -13.82
C GLY A 128 -10.76 8.59 -13.90
N SER A 129 -10.01 8.87 -12.82
CA SER A 129 -8.95 9.88 -12.83
C SER A 129 -7.64 9.30 -13.38
N THR A 130 -6.84 10.17 -14.00
CA THR A 130 -5.48 9.85 -14.45
C THR A 130 -4.50 10.82 -13.80
N ALA A 131 -3.45 10.27 -13.21
CA ALA A 131 -2.29 11.02 -12.76
C ALA A 131 -1.16 10.84 -13.78
N TYR A 132 -0.33 11.86 -13.91
CA TYR A 132 0.71 11.96 -14.92
C TYR A 132 2.05 12.26 -14.25
N ILE A 133 3.11 11.65 -14.76
CA ILE A 133 4.49 12.04 -14.49
C ILE A 133 5.05 12.52 -15.83
N ASN A 134 4.93 13.83 -16.03
CA ASN A 134 5.28 14.46 -17.30
C ASN A 134 6.81 14.49 -17.48
N PRO A 135 7.32 14.47 -18.73
CA PRO A 135 8.71 14.83 -19.02
C PRO A 135 9.12 16.15 -18.34
N PRO A 136 10.33 16.25 -17.75
CA PRO A 136 11.40 15.24 -17.69
C PRO A 136 11.34 14.32 -16.46
N TYR A 137 10.29 14.37 -15.64
CA TYR A 137 10.26 13.70 -14.33
C TYR A 137 10.07 12.17 -14.40
N HIS A 138 9.75 11.63 -15.57
CA HIS A 138 9.69 10.18 -15.82
C HIS A 138 11.08 9.57 -16.09
N LEU A 139 12.11 10.41 -16.25
CA LEU A 139 13.47 9.95 -16.49
C LEU A 139 14.08 9.37 -15.21
N ASP A 140 15.06 8.49 -15.38
CA ASP A 140 15.75 7.80 -14.28
C ASP A 140 16.26 8.74 -13.19
N LYS A 141 16.77 9.93 -13.52
CA LYS A 141 17.19 10.93 -12.53
C LYS A 141 16.12 11.23 -11.45
N PHE A 142 14.84 11.19 -11.82
CA PHE A 142 13.72 11.55 -10.95
C PHE A 142 12.87 10.34 -10.55
N LEU A 143 12.55 9.48 -11.52
CA LEU A 143 11.72 8.29 -11.31
C LEU A 143 12.50 7.17 -10.60
N GLN A 144 13.80 7.07 -10.87
CA GLN A 144 14.69 6.06 -10.30
C GLN A 144 16.01 6.67 -9.79
N PRO A 145 15.99 7.56 -8.78
CA PRO A 145 17.19 8.27 -8.35
C PRO A 145 18.37 7.32 -8.07
N GLY A 146 19.50 7.56 -8.73
CA GLY A 146 20.70 6.71 -8.65
C GLY A 146 20.78 5.57 -9.65
N ALA A 147 19.69 5.22 -10.36
CA ALA A 147 19.70 4.18 -11.40
C ALA A 147 20.61 4.53 -12.59
N SER A 148 20.77 5.83 -12.89
CA SER A 148 21.63 6.33 -13.97
C SER A 148 23.09 5.89 -13.84
N LYS A 149 23.56 5.62 -12.62
CA LYS A 149 24.91 5.07 -12.36
C LYS A 149 25.07 3.65 -12.90
N TYR A 150 23.96 2.92 -13.02
CA TYR A 150 23.94 1.52 -13.42
C TYR A 150 23.58 1.34 -14.89
N GLY A 151 22.93 2.32 -15.53
CA GLY A 151 22.62 2.41 -16.98
C GLY A 151 21.71 1.30 -17.53
N THR A 152 22.02 0.06 -17.20
CA THR A 152 21.34 -1.19 -17.54
C THR A 152 19.95 -1.32 -16.90
N TYR A 153 19.71 -0.70 -15.74
CA TYR A 153 18.45 -0.81 -14.99
C TYR A 153 17.54 0.43 -15.11
N SER A 154 18.00 1.47 -15.79
CA SER A 154 17.21 2.67 -16.03
C SER A 154 16.06 2.37 -17.00
N PHE A 155 14.84 2.78 -16.64
CA PHE A 155 13.64 2.55 -17.45
C PHE A 155 13.62 3.40 -18.72
N ASN A 156 14.29 4.55 -18.70
CA ASN A 156 14.48 5.41 -19.89
C ASN A 156 15.60 4.93 -20.83
N CYS A 157 16.23 3.78 -20.58
CA CYS A 157 17.21 3.20 -21.49
C CYS A 157 16.49 2.48 -22.65
N THR A 158 16.81 2.84 -23.89
CA THR A 158 16.18 2.25 -25.08
C THR A 158 16.43 0.74 -25.22
N ALA A 159 17.52 0.21 -24.64
CA ALA A 159 17.78 -1.22 -24.59
C ALA A 159 16.81 -2.00 -23.69
N ASN A 160 16.03 -1.30 -22.86
CA ASN A 160 15.04 -1.87 -21.95
C ASN A 160 13.59 -1.80 -22.48
N ILE A 161 13.38 -1.31 -23.70
CA ILE A 161 12.07 -1.37 -24.36
C ILE A 161 11.57 -2.81 -24.41
N GLY A 162 10.30 -3.02 -24.06
CA GLY A 162 9.68 -4.35 -23.94
C GLY A 162 9.90 -5.06 -22.61
N LYS A 163 10.80 -4.57 -21.75
CA LYS A 163 10.89 -5.02 -20.35
C LYS A 163 9.75 -4.43 -19.53
N THR A 164 9.49 -5.04 -18.37
CA THR A 164 8.40 -4.64 -17.47
C THR A 164 8.90 -4.24 -16.09
N PHE A 165 8.13 -3.40 -15.42
CA PHE A 165 8.31 -3.04 -14.02
C PHE A 165 6.95 -2.98 -13.31
N TRP A 166 6.94 -3.19 -12.01
CA TRP A 166 5.77 -2.97 -11.17
C TRP A 166 5.65 -1.50 -10.81
N LEU A 167 4.47 -0.93 -11.04
CA LEU A 167 3.99 0.29 -10.40
C LEU A 167 3.15 -0.12 -9.19
N GLU A 168 3.55 0.30 -8.00
CA GLU A 168 2.93 -0.09 -6.73
C GLU A 168 2.41 1.16 -5.98
N LEU A 169 1.22 1.05 -5.42
CA LEU A 169 0.68 1.99 -4.44
C LEU A 169 0.66 1.32 -3.07
N ALA A 170 1.27 1.99 -2.10
CA ALA A 170 1.33 1.56 -0.72
C ALA A 170 0.80 2.62 0.22
N ASP A 171 0.38 2.21 1.42
CA ASP A 171 0.02 3.13 2.49
C ASP A 171 1.28 3.71 3.16
N SER A 172 1.09 4.60 4.13
CA SER A 172 2.17 5.19 4.92
C SER A 172 2.96 4.19 5.78
N SER A 173 2.45 2.97 5.96
CA SER A 173 3.17 1.86 6.61
C SER A 173 4.03 1.05 5.62
N GLY A 174 3.95 1.34 4.32
CA GLY A 174 4.65 0.63 3.24
C GLY A 174 3.92 -0.62 2.76
N LYS A 175 2.68 -0.88 3.22
CA LYS A 175 1.90 -2.02 2.75
C LYS A 175 1.29 -1.69 1.39
N VAL A 176 1.69 -2.45 0.38
CA VAL A 176 1.14 -2.36 -0.98
C VAL A 176 -0.34 -2.79 -0.98
N PHE A 177 -1.21 -1.94 -1.53
CA PHE A 177 -2.64 -2.21 -1.66
C PHE A 177 -3.12 -2.22 -3.12
N ALA A 178 -2.33 -1.68 -4.06
CA ALA A 178 -2.60 -1.78 -5.49
C ALA A 178 -1.29 -1.88 -6.29
N GLN A 179 -1.31 -2.61 -7.40
CA GLN A 179 -0.15 -2.72 -8.29
C GLN A 179 -0.60 -2.89 -9.75
N SER A 180 0.24 -2.45 -10.68
CA SER A 180 0.10 -2.67 -12.11
C SER A 180 1.45 -3.05 -12.70
N GLU A 181 1.48 -4.07 -13.55
CA GLU A 181 2.65 -4.32 -14.40
C GLU A 181 2.65 -3.31 -15.55
N VAL A 182 3.78 -2.67 -15.79
CA VAL A 182 3.96 -1.63 -16.81
C VAL A 182 5.06 -2.08 -17.77
N THR A 183 4.77 -2.05 -19.06
CA THR A 183 5.76 -2.34 -20.12
C THR A 183 6.41 -1.04 -20.59
N ILE A 184 7.73 -1.05 -20.78
CA ILE A 184 8.48 0.09 -21.29
C ILE A 184 8.28 0.20 -22.80
N THR A 185 7.77 1.33 -23.27
CA THR A 185 7.66 1.65 -24.69
C THR A 185 8.55 2.84 -25.05
N SER A 186 8.85 3.01 -26.34
CA SER A 186 9.53 4.21 -26.84
C SER A 186 8.65 5.44 -26.68
#